data_AF-A0A7C8AE99-F1
#
_entry.id   AF-A0A7C8AE99-F1
#
_cell.length_a   1.000
_cell.length_b   1.000
_cell.length_c   1.000
_cell.angle_alpha   90.00
_cell.angle_beta   90.00
_cell.angle_gamma   90.00
#
_symmetry.space_group_name_H-M   'P 1'
#
loop_
_entity.id
_entity.type
_entity.pdbx_description
1 polymer ?
#
loop_
_entity_poly.entity_id
_entity_poly.type
_entity_poly.pdbx_seq_one_letter_code
_entity_poly.pdbx_strand_id
1 'polypeptide(L)'
;MAKKKASKSKKTTPKAVSAGKPSALVDTRVIYCGDNLDQLKNFPDGCVDLIYIDPPFNSNRNYEVFWGETKEKRSFEDRHASTQAYIEFMRPRCVELHRVLKKTGSFYYHCDWHASHYVKIMLDQIFGENSFENEIVWKRTSAHADTHGFGHIHDIIFRYSNGKKPTFNIELKEYSQSYLEGYFKHTDEYVDTRGKFRINDLTGSGLRNGETGKTWRGFDPSKIGKGRHWMRTPEDLEKLVAEGRIYFPSKGGVPSLKRYVNELKGQPIDSIWDDIPSLTTFSSAAKESLGYPTQKPLALLDRIIKASSNPNDIVLDAFCGCGTALVSAENLGRQWIGIDISPTACRVMAKRLRDVCGMREDEKLWRIGRGFIVRDLPWTLEQLSKIPPFEFENWAVIALGGIPNKAQVGDMGIDGRIYPVSATPKKKEGELDFMDVWYPIQVKQKEKTGRPDIDSFEAVMMREDRTKGFFVSFDFSDGAMSEIQSFFKKSGKSIIPLTVKDILDEQIAYKLA
;
A
#
# COMPACT_ATOMS: atom_id res chain seq x y z
N MET A 1 -15.69 4.58 49.66
CA MET A 1 -15.87 5.24 48.35
C MET A 1 -14.59 6.02 48.02
N ALA A 2 -13.74 5.51 47.13
CA ALA A 2 -12.53 6.19 46.67
C ALA A 2 -12.55 6.25 45.13
N LYS A 3 -12.67 7.46 44.58
CA LYS A 3 -12.76 7.73 43.14
C LYS A 3 -11.40 7.54 42.47
N LYS A 4 -11.27 6.56 41.58
CA LYS A 4 -10.15 6.42 40.63
C LYS A 4 -10.16 7.59 39.64
N LYS A 5 -9.12 8.42 39.62
CA LYS A 5 -8.85 9.38 38.55
C LYS A 5 -8.28 8.63 37.34
N ALA A 6 -9.03 8.63 36.24
CA ALA A 6 -8.57 8.13 34.95
C ALA A 6 -7.54 9.11 34.35
N SER A 7 -6.34 8.59 34.07
CA SER A 7 -5.28 9.28 33.33
C SER A 7 -5.70 9.43 31.86
N LYS A 8 -6.00 10.67 31.43
CA LYS A 8 -6.22 10.99 30.02
C LYS A 8 -4.88 10.90 29.27
N SER A 9 -4.79 9.94 28.34
CA SER A 9 -3.76 9.87 27.31
C SER A 9 -3.70 11.21 26.54
N LYS A 10 -2.54 11.87 26.58
CA LYS A 10 -2.26 13.06 25.76
C LYS A 10 -2.14 12.60 24.32
N LYS A 11 -3.08 13.02 23.46
CA LYS A 11 -2.90 12.99 22.00
C LYS A 11 -1.67 13.83 21.66
N THR A 12 -0.61 13.18 21.24
CA THR A 12 0.57 13.83 20.65
C THR A 12 0.18 14.39 19.29
N THR A 13 0.21 15.71 19.15
CA THR A 13 0.20 16.40 17.86
C THR A 13 1.39 15.93 17.02
N PRO A 14 1.24 15.67 15.70
CA PRO A 14 2.37 15.29 14.87
C PRO A 14 3.42 16.42 14.90
N LYS A 15 4.68 16.07 15.20
CA LYS A 15 5.81 17.00 15.02
C LYS A 15 5.86 17.38 13.54
N ALA A 16 6.00 18.67 13.25
CA ALA A 16 6.27 19.15 11.89
C ALA A 16 7.51 18.41 11.35
N VAL A 17 7.32 17.63 10.29
CA VAL A 17 8.39 16.95 9.57
C VAL A 17 9.32 18.04 9.04
N SER A 18 10.61 17.99 9.40
CA SER A 18 11.60 18.94 8.89
C SER A 18 11.61 18.91 7.37
N ALA A 19 11.69 20.07 6.72
CA ALA A 19 11.78 20.14 5.26
C ALA A 19 12.91 19.22 4.75
N GLY A 20 12.57 18.26 3.90
CA GLY A 20 13.54 17.34 3.32
C GLY A 20 14.53 18.13 2.47
N LYS A 21 15.78 17.70 2.46
CA LYS A 21 16.81 18.26 1.58
C LYS A 21 16.50 17.79 0.16
N PRO A 22 16.32 18.72 -0.81
CA PRO A 22 16.12 18.35 -2.20
C PRO A 22 17.28 17.49 -2.71
N SER A 23 16.97 16.55 -3.59
CA SER A 23 18.00 15.80 -4.31
C SER A 23 18.65 16.68 -5.37
N ALA A 24 19.96 16.52 -5.57
CA ALA A 24 20.68 17.19 -6.64
C ALA A 24 20.57 16.47 -8.00
N LEU A 25 20.06 15.22 -8.00
CA LEU A 25 20.05 14.36 -9.18
C LEU A 25 18.69 14.34 -9.87
N VAL A 26 17.60 14.34 -9.10
CA VAL A 26 16.24 14.14 -9.62
C VAL A 26 15.25 14.95 -8.80
N ASP A 27 14.22 15.47 -9.46
CA ASP A 27 13.11 16.12 -8.77
C ASP A 27 12.37 15.11 -7.88
N THR A 28 12.03 15.53 -6.66
CA THR A 28 11.34 14.68 -5.67
C THR A 28 10.09 15.38 -5.16
N ARG A 29 9.18 14.61 -4.54
CA ARG A 29 7.80 15.02 -4.22
C ARG A 29 7.05 15.39 -5.49
N VAL A 30 7.20 14.54 -6.50
CA VAL A 30 6.57 14.69 -7.80
C VAL A 30 5.72 13.46 -8.09
N ILE A 31 4.50 13.71 -8.58
CA ILE A 31 3.64 12.71 -9.18
C ILE A 31 3.73 12.91 -10.69
N TYR A 32 4.18 11.91 -11.43
CA TYR A 32 4.16 11.90 -12.89
C TYR A 32 2.95 11.13 -13.40
N CYS A 33 2.13 11.77 -14.23
CA CYS A 33 1.06 11.12 -14.95
C CYS A 33 1.57 10.64 -16.30
N GLY A 34 1.67 9.33 -16.52
CA GLY A 34 2.14 8.79 -17.80
C GLY A 34 2.63 7.35 -17.71
N ASP A 35 3.09 6.81 -18.84
CA ASP A 35 3.69 5.48 -18.86
C ASP A 35 5.01 5.49 -18.06
N ASN A 36 5.11 4.57 -17.11
CA ASN A 36 6.26 4.51 -16.22
C ASN A 36 7.57 4.18 -16.92
N LEU A 37 7.57 3.40 -18.01
CA LEU A 37 8.78 3.11 -18.76
C LEU A 37 9.37 4.38 -19.37
N ASP A 38 8.52 5.23 -19.93
CA ASP A 38 8.97 6.48 -20.56
C ASP A 38 9.44 7.50 -19.54
N GLN A 39 8.77 7.59 -18.38
CA GLN A 39 9.20 8.44 -17.28
C GLN A 39 10.53 7.96 -16.69
N LEU A 40 10.71 6.66 -16.47
CA LEU A 40 11.94 6.10 -15.89
C LEU A 40 13.17 6.34 -16.78
N LYS A 41 13.04 6.31 -18.11
CA LYS A 41 14.14 6.62 -19.04
C LYS A 41 14.74 8.01 -18.83
N ASN A 42 13.94 8.96 -18.32
CA ASN A 42 14.38 10.33 -18.05
C ASN A 42 15.12 10.48 -16.72
N PHE A 43 15.08 9.46 -15.85
CA PHE A 43 15.72 9.54 -14.53
C PHE A 43 17.20 9.15 -14.63
N PRO A 44 18.10 9.81 -13.87
CA PRO A 44 19.51 9.42 -13.81
C PRO A 44 19.73 8.05 -13.17
N ASP A 45 20.85 7.42 -13.52
CA ASP A 45 21.30 6.17 -12.90
C ASP A 45 21.53 6.35 -11.38
N GLY A 46 21.15 5.35 -10.59
CA GLY A 46 21.42 5.34 -9.16
C GLY A 46 20.88 6.56 -8.39
N CYS A 47 19.74 7.11 -8.80
CA CYS A 47 19.13 8.27 -8.14
C CYS A 47 18.19 7.93 -6.98
N VAL A 48 17.68 6.69 -6.87
CA VAL A 48 16.70 6.31 -5.83
C VAL A 48 17.26 5.30 -4.82
N ASP A 49 16.79 5.37 -3.56
CA ASP A 49 17.28 4.54 -2.45
C ASP A 49 16.40 3.30 -2.22
N LEU A 50 15.09 3.43 -2.46
CA LEU A 50 14.14 2.34 -2.27
C LEU A 50 13.11 2.37 -3.39
N ILE A 51 12.85 1.21 -3.97
CA ILE A 51 11.77 1.03 -4.94
C ILE A 51 10.79 0.02 -4.37
N TYR A 52 9.51 0.38 -4.35
CA TYR A 52 8.41 -0.55 -4.14
C TYR A 52 7.49 -0.47 -5.35
N ILE A 53 7.12 -1.61 -5.93
CA ILE A 53 6.10 -1.65 -6.97
C ILE A 53 5.04 -2.71 -6.65
N ASP A 54 3.80 -2.37 -7.01
CA ASP A 54 2.62 -3.23 -6.94
C ASP A 54 1.96 -3.24 -8.33
N PRO A 55 2.61 -3.86 -9.33
CA PRO A 55 2.09 -3.91 -10.70
C PRO A 55 0.80 -4.74 -10.77
N PRO A 56 0.06 -4.70 -11.90
CA PRO A 56 -1.01 -5.66 -12.16
C PRO A 56 -0.50 -7.10 -11.98
N PHE A 57 -1.29 -8.02 -11.43
CA PHE A 57 -0.83 -9.37 -11.06
C PHE A 57 -0.99 -10.41 -12.18
N ASN A 58 -1.52 -10.02 -13.33
CA ASN A 58 -1.94 -10.92 -14.40
C ASN A 58 -2.92 -12.00 -13.91
N SER A 59 -3.77 -11.64 -12.96
CA SER A 59 -4.72 -12.53 -12.30
C SER A 59 -5.95 -12.85 -13.17
N ASN A 60 -6.04 -12.26 -14.36
CA ASN A 60 -7.20 -12.31 -15.25
C ASN A 60 -8.49 -11.82 -14.58
N ARG A 61 -8.36 -10.93 -13.58
CA ARG A 61 -9.46 -10.36 -12.79
C ARG A 61 -9.82 -8.95 -13.27
N ASN A 62 -11.07 -8.58 -13.03
CA ASN A 62 -11.53 -7.20 -13.10
C ASN A 62 -11.43 -6.61 -11.68
N TYR A 63 -10.57 -5.62 -11.46
CA TYR A 63 -10.40 -4.98 -10.14
C TYR A 63 -11.39 -3.84 -9.91
N GLU A 64 -12.10 -3.84 -8.79
CA GLU A 64 -13.30 -3.03 -8.55
C GLU A 64 -13.07 -1.82 -7.59
N VAL A 65 -12.99 -0.59 -8.09
CA VAL A 65 -12.68 0.64 -7.33
C VAL A 65 -13.90 1.20 -6.67
N PHE A 66 -13.84 1.43 -5.35
CA PHE A 66 -14.83 2.18 -4.59
C PHE A 66 -14.39 3.63 -4.36
N TRP A 67 -15.30 4.59 -4.56
CA TRP A 67 -15.06 6.01 -4.29
C TRP A 67 -16.15 6.60 -3.39
N GLY A 68 -15.74 7.40 -2.39
CA GLY A 68 -16.63 8.19 -1.53
C GLY A 68 -17.43 7.39 -0.49
N GLU A 69 -18.14 8.10 0.40
CA GLU A 69 -19.08 7.50 1.38
C GLU A 69 -20.25 6.77 0.69
N THR A 70 -20.46 7.04 -0.61
CA THR A 70 -21.45 6.41 -1.48
C THR A 70 -21.06 5.02 -1.98
N LYS A 71 -19.83 4.53 -1.72
CA LYS A 71 -19.35 3.20 -2.14
C LYS A 71 -19.68 2.93 -3.62
N GLU A 72 -19.15 3.69 -4.58
CA GLU A 72 -19.38 3.45 -6.02
C GLU A 72 -18.24 2.69 -6.70
N LYS A 73 -18.57 1.64 -7.47
CA LYS A 73 -17.70 0.54 -7.96
C LYS A 73 -17.17 0.75 -9.41
N ARG A 74 -15.88 0.51 -9.73
CA ARG A 74 -15.31 0.53 -11.12
C ARG A 74 -14.37 -0.63 -11.47
N SER A 75 -14.44 -1.26 -12.64
CA SER A 75 -13.51 -2.36 -13.05
C SER A 75 -12.25 -1.88 -13.80
N PHE A 76 -11.05 -2.29 -13.40
CA PHE A 76 -9.83 -2.30 -14.21
C PHE A 76 -9.54 -3.71 -14.72
N GLU A 77 -9.13 -3.89 -15.97
CA GLU A 77 -8.77 -5.21 -16.50
C GLU A 77 -7.30 -5.55 -16.15
N ASP A 78 -7.07 -6.55 -15.31
CA ASP A 78 -5.76 -7.16 -15.09
C ASP A 78 -5.57 -8.34 -16.04
N ARG A 79 -5.48 -8.00 -17.33
CA ARG A 79 -5.41 -8.96 -18.44
C ARG A 79 -4.23 -8.69 -19.34
N HIS A 80 -3.26 -9.59 -19.32
CA HIS A 80 -2.35 -9.79 -20.43
C HIS A 80 -2.77 -11.02 -21.22
N ALA A 81 -2.51 -11.03 -22.53
CA ALA A 81 -2.88 -12.16 -23.40
C ALA A 81 -2.25 -13.50 -22.95
N SER A 82 -1.13 -13.44 -22.21
CA SER A 82 -0.47 -14.57 -21.59
C SER A 82 0.50 -14.09 -20.48
N THR A 83 0.99 -15.01 -19.65
CA THR A 83 2.10 -14.74 -18.73
C THR A 83 3.33 -14.23 -19.47
N GLN A 84 3.58 -14.70 -20.69
CA GLN A 84 4.68 -14.22 -21.52
C GLN A 84 4.51 -12.73 -21.87
N ALA A 85 3.31 -12.31 -22.30
CA ALA A 85 3.01 -10.92 -22.59
C ALA A 85 3.14 -10.02 -21.34
N TYR A 86 2.80 -10.54 -20.16
CA TYR A 86 3.04 -9.83 -18.89
C TYR A 86 4.53 -9.63 -18.61
N ILE A 87 5.34 -10.67 -18.80
CA ILE A 87 6.80 -10.58 -18.61
C ILE A 87 7.43 -9.64 -19.65
N GLU A 88 6.98 -9.65 -20.89
CA GLU A 88 7.42 -8.71 -21.93
C GLU A 88 7.06 -7.26 -21.59
N PHE A 89 5.90 -7.03 -20.96
CA PHE A 89 5.52 -5.74 -20.42
C PHE A 89 6.39 -5.31 -19.23
N MET A 90 6.64 -6.21 -18.27
CA MET A 90 7.36 -5.87 -17.03
C MET A 90 8.87 -5.78 -17.19
N ARG A 91 9.48 -6.55 -18.09
CA ARG A 91 10.93 -6.64 -18.26
C ARG A 91 11.61 -5.28 -18.54
N PRO A 92 11.22 -4.50 -19.57
CA PRO A 92 11.88 -3.23 -19.82
C PRO A 92 11.72 -2.25 -18.64
N ARG A 93 10.58 -2.29 -17.95
CA ARG A 93 10.35 -1.48 -16.73
C ARG A 93 11.28 -1.88 -15.59
N CYS A 94 11.44 -3.18 -15.35
CA CYS A 94 12.32 -3.69 -14.30
C CYS A 94 13.80 -3.41 -14.60
N VAL A 95 14.21 -3.40 -15.88
CA VAL A 95 15.57 -2.98 -16.29
C VAL A 95 15.82 -1.52 -15.92
N GLU A 96 14.88 -0.63 -16.23
CA GLU A 96 15.01 0.79 -15.85
C GLU A 96 14.95 1.00 -14.33
N LEU A 97 14.08 0.26 -13.63
CA LEU A 97 14.01 0.30 -12.15
C LEU A 97 15.34 -0.14 -11.51
N HIS A 98 15.98 -1.18 -12.05
CA HIS A 98 17.32 -1.60 -11.61
C HIS A 98 18.38 -0.53 -11.89
N ARG A 99 18.33 0.14 -13.05
CA ARG A 99 19.25 1.21 -13.44
C ARG A 99 19.19 2.42 -12.50
N VAL A 100 17.98 2.86 -12.14
CA VAL A 100 17.80 4.05 -11.29
C VAL A 100 18.07 3.76 -9.80
N LEU A 101 18.09 2.50 -9.38
CA LEU A 101 18.32 2.12 -7.98
C LEU A 101 19.79 2.29 -7.57
N LYS A 102 20.07 2.89 -6.41
CA LYS A 102 21.41 2.99 -5.84
C LYS A 102 21.98 1.63 -5.45
N LYS A 103 23.30 1.51 -5.38
CA LYS A 103 23.98 0.28 -4.89
C LYS A 103 23.73 -0.05 -3.42
N THR A 104 23.28 0.91 -2.63
CA THR A 104 22.80 0.73 -1.25
C THR A 104 21.30 0.44 -1.18
N GLY A 105 20.60 0.50 -2.32
CA GLY A 105 19.15 0.45 -2.35
C GLY A 105 18.56 -0.96 -2.36
N SER A 106 17.29 -1.03 -1.99
CA SER A 106 16.49 -2.25 -2.07
C SER A 106 15.33 -2.08 -3.05
N PHE A 107 14.97 -3.17 -3.73
CA PHE A 107 13.84 -3.27 -4.65
C PHE A 107 12.83 -4.27 -4.11
N TYR A 108 11.56 -3.86 -4.05
CA TYR A 108 10.44 -4.68 -3.62
C TYR A 108 9.43 -4.85 -4.76
N TYR A 109 9.14 -6.10 -5.10
CA TYR A 109 8.13 -6.46 -6.09
C TYR A 109 6.99 -7.20 -5.40
N HIS A 110 5.79 -6.61 -5.37
CA HIS A 110 4.58 -7.25 -4.85
C HIS A 110 3.87 -8.03 -5.96
N CYS A 111 3.54 -9.30 -5.74
CA CYS A 111 2.76 -10.12 -6.66
C CYS A 111 1.93 -11.20 -5.95
N ASP A 112 1.02 -11.82 -6.68
CA ASP A 112 0.34 -13.04 -6.25
C ASP A 112 0.94 -14.29 -6.91
N TRP A 113 0.30 -15.44 -6.69
CA TRP A 113 0.75 -16.75 -7.15
C TRP A 113 0.71 -16.95 -8.68
N HIS A 114 0.00 -16.12 -9.47
CA HIS A 114 -0.20 -16.37 -10.90
C HIS A 114 1.09 -16.23 -11.70
N ALA A 115 1.89 -15.20 -11.42
CA ALA A 115 3.10 -14.87 -12.19
C ALA A 115 4.39 -14.84 -11.35
N SER A 116 4.32 -15.04 -10.02
CA SER A 116 5.44 -14.84 -9.09
C SER A 116 6.73 -15.53 -9.53
N HIS A 117 6.69 -16.81 -9.90
CA HIS A 117 7.88 -17.58 -10.28
C HIS A 117 8.52 -17.08 -11.60
N TYR A 118 7.69 -16.66 -12.56
CA TYR A 118 8.18 -16.10 -13.83
C TYR A 118 8.80 -14.73 -13.62
N VAL A 119 8.20 -13.92 -12.74
CA VAL A 119 8.76 -12.64 -12.30
C VAL A 119 10.09 -12.85 -11.59
N LYS A 120 10.18 -13.83 -10.68
CA LYS A 120 11.42 -14.16 -9.95
C LYS A 120 12.57 -14.47 -10.92
N ILE A 121 12.32 -15.33 -11.92
CA ILE A 121 13.32 -15.67 -12.94
C ILE A 121 13.73 -14.43 -13.74
N MET A 122 12.76 -13.61 -14.16
CA MET A 122 13.05 -12.35 -14.85
C MET A 122 13.90 -11.40 -14.00
N LEU A 123 13.60 -11.26 -12.71
CA LEU A 123 14.34 -10.39 -11.79
C LEU A 123 15.75 -10.93 -11.52
N ASP A 124 15.94 -12.24 -11.40
CA ASP A 124 17.27 -12.85 -11.27
C ASP A 124 18.15 -12.56 -12.50
N GLN A 125 17.58 -12.55 -13.70
CA GLN A 125 18.30 -12.17 -14.91
C GLN A 125 18.70 -10.68 -14.94
N ILE A 126 17.95 -9.82 -14.25
CA ILE A 126 18.17 -8.36 -14.25
C ILE A 126 19.12 -7.94 -13.10
N PHE A 127 18.84 -8.39 -11.88
CA PHE A 127 19.58 -8.02 -10.66
C PHE A 127 20.75 -8.97 -10.38
N GLY A 128 20.71 -10.19 -10.91
CA GLY A 128 21.61 -11.29 -10.55
C GLY A 128 21.07 -12.15 -9.40
N GLU A 129 21.30 -13.45 -9.46
CA GLU A 129 20.79 -14.44 -8.49
C GLU A 129 21.24 -14.16 -7.05
N ASN A 130 22.47 -13.66 -6.87
CA ASN A 130 23.03 -13.33 -5.55
C ASN A 130 22.49 -12.03 -4.96
N SER A 131 21.70 -11.28 -5.73
CA SER A 131 21.05 -10.04 -5.30
C SER A 131 19.67 -10.29 -4.70
N PHE A 132 19.14 -11.52 -4.83
CA PHE A 132 17.90 -11.91 -4.18
C PHE A 132 18.12 -12.07 -2.68
N GLU A 133 17.42 -11.27 -1.89
CA GLU A 133 17.60 -11.21 -0.44
C GLU A 133 16.60 -12.09 0.30
N ASN A 134 15.33 -12.01 -0.09
CA ASN A 134 14.26 -12.68 0.64
C ASN A 134 12.95 -12.77 -0.16
N GLU A 135 12.18 -13.80 0.16
CA GLU A 135 10.75 -13.91 -0.20
C GLU A 135 9.91 -13.60 1.04
N ILE A 136 9.12 -12.54 0.99
CA ILE A 136 8.23 -12.16 2.10
C ILE A 136 6.82 -12.63 1.76
N VAL A 137 6.19 -13.34 2.69
CA VAL A 137 4.81 -13.83 2.59
C VAL A 137 3.92 -12.96 3.44
N TRP A 138 3.02 -12.20 2.82
CA TRP A 138 2.05 -11.37 3.52
C TRP A 138 0.68 -12.03 3.53
N LYS A 139 0.23 -12.48 4.70
CA LYS A 139 -1.09 -13.09 4.88
C LYS A 139 -2.16 -12.00 4.90
N ARG A 140 -2.79 -11.78 3.74
CA ARG A 140 -3.81 -10.75 3.55
C ARG A 140 -5.22 -11.16 3.96
N THR A 141 -5.54 -12.45 4.02
CA THR A 141 -6.87 -12.93 4.42
C THR A 141 -6.79 -14.27 5.16
N SER A 142 -7.94 -14.81 5.55
CA SER A 142 -8.07 -16.15 6.14
C SER A 142 -8.76 -17.10 5.17
N ALA A 143 -8.58 -18.41 5.37
CA ALA A 143 -9.26 -19.42 4.59
C ALA A 143 -10.75 -19.47 4.95
N HIS A 144 -11.58 -19.81 3.98
CA HIS A 144 -13.03 -20.01 4.18
C HIS A 144 -13.37 -21.49 4.02
N ALA A 145 -14.43 -21.95 4.71
CA ALA A 145 -14.78 -23.36 4.78
C ALA A 145 -15.33 -23.93 3.46
N ASP A 146 -15.69 -23.06 2.51
CA ASP A 146 -16.28 -23.37 1.20
C ASP A 146 -15.23 -23.55 0.07
N THR A 147 -13.94 -23.54 0.40
CA THR A 147 -12.87 -23.73 -0.58
C THR A 147 -12.67 -25.19 -0.94
N HIS A 148 -12.49 -25.51 -2.23
CA HIS A 148 -12.23 -26.87 -2.73
C HIS A 148 -10.73 -27.28 -2.64
N GLY A 149 -9.97 -26.69 -1.71
CA GLY A 149 -8.52 -26.88 -1.55
C GLY A 149 -7.90 -25.91 -0.55
N PHE A 150 -6.57 -25.79 -0.55
CA PHE A 150 -5.89 -24.78 0.28
C PHE A 150 -6.19 -23.37 -0.25
N GLY A 151 -6.74 -22.50 0.60
CA GLY A 151 -7.09 -21.14 0.22
C GLY A 151 -5.87 -20.27 -0.13
N HIS A 152 -6.00 -19.47 -1.18
CA HIS A 152 -5.01 -18.45 -1.55
C HIS A 152 -5.14 -17.22 -0.64
N ILE A 153 -4.49 -17.29 0.52
CA ILE A 153 -4.67 -16.32 1.60
C ILE A 153 -3.55 -15.27 1.72
N HIS A 154 -2.48 -15.40 0.93
CA HIS A 154 -1.31 -14.55 1.01
C HIS A 154 -0.88 -14.05 -0.37
N ASP A 155 -0.15 -12.94 -0.35
CA ASP A 155 0.61 -12.42 -1.49
C ASP A 155 2.11 -12.56 -1.19
N ILE A 156 2.93 -12.47 -2.24
CA ILE A 156 4.39 -12.60 -2.18
C ILE A 156 5.01 -11.23 -2.46
N ILE A 157 6.05 -10.89 -1.70
CA ILE A 157 6.85 -9.68 -1.94
C ILE A 157 8.31 -10.10 -2.05
N PHE A 158 8.87 -9.99 -3.26
CA PHE A 158 10.29 -10.25 -3.48
C PHE A 158 11.13 -9.04 -3.07
N ARG A 159 12.18 -9.28 -2.30
CA ARG A 159 13.19 -8.27 -1.96
C ARG A 159 14.50 -8.58 -2.68
N TYR A 160 14.99 -7.60 -3.44
CA TYR A 160 16.33 -7.60 -4.03
C TYR A 160 17.17 -6.44 -3.48
N SER A 161 18.48 -6.60 -3.45
CA SER A 161 19.45 -5.52 -3.26
C SER A 161 20.17 -5.23 -4.58
N ASN A 162 20.66 -3.99 -4.78
CA ASN A 162 21.48 -3.68 -5.96
C ASN A 162 23.00 -3.81 -5.69
N GLY A 163 23.39 -4.10 -4.45
CA GLY A 163 24.79 -4.16 -4.06
C GLY A 163 25.00 -4.89 -2.74
N LYS A 164 26.27 -5.09 -2.39
CA LYS A 164 26.67 -5.99 -1.29
C LYS A 164 26.32 -5.51 0.12
N LYS A 165 25.91 -4.25 0.27
CA LYS A 165 25.63 -3.60 1.56
C LYS A 165 24.38 -2.73 1.44
N PRO A 166 23.20 -3.35 1.26
CA PRO A 166 21.96 -2.59 1.20
C PRO A 166 21.66 -1.95 2.55
N THR A 167 21.01 -0.79 2.54
CA THR A 167 20.40 -0.21 3.73
C THR A 167 19.35 -1.18 4.28
N PHE A 168 19.54 -1.62 5.53
CA PHE A 168 18.58 -2.45 6.23
C PHE A 168 18.57 -2.16 7.74
N ASN A 169 17.47 -1.58 8.23
CA ASN A 169 17.22 -1.27 9.62
C ASN A 169 16.43 -2.42 10.25
N ILE A 170 17.00 -3.06 11.28
CA ILE A 170 16.35 -4.19 11.94
C ILE A 170 15.18 -3.68 12.79
N GLU A 171 13.97 -4.02 12.37
CA GLU A 171 12.77 -3.83 13.16
C GLU A 171 12.54 -5.01 14.10
N LEU A 172 12.07 -4.71 15.32
CA LEU A 172 11.79 -5.70 16.35
C LEU A 172 10.28 -5.72 16.63
N LYS A 173 9.68 -6.92 16.64
CA LYS A 173 8.33 -7.17 17.14
C LYS A 173 8.37 -7.69 18.57
N GLU A 174 7.28 -7.52 19.30
CA GLU A 174 7.13 -8.13 20.61
C GLU A 174 7.05 -9.66 20.49
N TYR A 175 7.52 -10.35 21.51
CA TYR A 175 7.37 -11.81 21.58
C TYR A 175 5.91 -12.16 21.84
N SER A 176 5.41 -13.21 21.17
CA SER A 176 4.06 -13.70 21.45
C SER A 176 3.96 -14.22 22.87
N GLN A 177 2.77 -14.05 23.48
CA GLN A 177 2.52 -14.55 24.84
C GLN A 177 2.76 -16.07 24.94
N SER A 178 2.36 -16.82 23.91
CA SER A 178 2.59 -18.27 23.82
C SER A 178 4.08 -18.64 23.78
N TYR A 179 4.92 -17.83 23.12
CA TYR A 179 6.36 -18.00 23.14
C TYR A 179 6.92 -17.72 24.53
N LEU A 180 6.52 -16.62 25.15
CA LEU A 180 6.98 -16.27 26.49
C LEU A 180 6.64 -17.36 27.51
N GLU A 181 5.40 -17.83 27.54
CA GLU A 181 4.94 -18.90 28.42
C GLU A 181 5.58 -20.26 28.09
N GLY A 182 5.77 -20.55 26.81
CA GLY A 182 6.35 -21.80 26.34
C GLY A 182 7.83 -21.96 26.70
N TYR A 183 8.60 -20.88 26.67
CA TYR A 183 10.06 -20.92 26.85
C TYR A 183 10.56 -20.39 28.20
N PHE A 184 9.91 -19.39 28.80
CA PHE A 184 10.39 -18.75 30.05
C PHE A 184 9.69 -19.35 31.27
N LYS A 185 10.13 -20.56 31.65
CA LYS A 185 9.51 -21.38 32.69
C LYS A 185 10.21 -21.35 34.04
N HIS A 186 11.46 -20.90 34.08
CA HIS A 186 12.29 -20.99 35.29
C HIS A 186 12.31 -19.68 36.08
N THR A 187 12.51 -19.79 37.38
CA THR A 187 12.60 -18.67 38.33
C THR A 187 13.83 -18.86 39.21
N ASP A 188 14.38 -17.75 39.70
CA ASP A 188 15.45 -17.71 40.69
C ASP A 188 15.30 -16.45 41.56
N GLU A 189 16.30 -16.15 42.40
CA GLU A 189 16.29 -14.97 43.27
C GLU A 189 16.17 -13.62 42.52
N TYR A 190 16.35 -13.59 41.19
CA TYR A 190 16.21 -12.39 40.37
C TYR A 190 14.83 -12.26 39.72
N VAL A 191 13.87 -13.15 40.00
CA VAL A 191 12.57 -13.14 39.32
C VAL A 191 11.82 -11.81 39.42
N ASP A 192 11.92 -11.12 40.57
CA ASP A 192 11.21 -9.84 40.77
C ASP A 192 11.84 -8.69 39.97
N THR A 193 13.12 -8.78 39.63
CA THR A 193 13.84 -7.72 38.91
C THR A 193 14.01 -8.03 37.43
N ARG A 194 14.31 -9.28 37.08
CA ARG A 194 14.62 -9.74 35.71
C ARG A 194 13.49 -10.58 35.09
N GLY A 195 12.54 -11.06 35.88
CA GLY A 195 11.45 -11.92 35.44
C GLY A 195 11.84 -13.39 35.35
N LYS A 196 10.97 -14.22 34.76
CA LYS A 196 11.28 -15.63 34.48
C LYS A 196 12.43 -15.74 33.47
N PHE A 197 13.16 -16.84 33.50
CA PHE A 197 14.23 -17.11 32.55
C PHE A 197 14.00 -18.39 31.74
N ARG A 198 14.62 -18.43 30.55
CA ARG A 198 14.84 -19.62 29.75
C ARG A 198 16.31 -19.99 29.78
N ILE A 199 16.58 -21.27 29.54
CA ILE A 199 17.94 -21.81 29.47
C ILE A 199 18.38 -21.81 28.00
N ASN A 200 19.58 -21.28 27.74
CA ASN A 200 20.20 -21.24 26.42
C ASN A 200 21.58 -21.90 26.45
N ASP A 201 22.01 -22.42 25.30
CA ASP A 201 23.34 -22.98 25.14
C ASP A 201 24.43 -21.97 25.52
N LEU A 202 25.42 -22.46 26.29
CA LEU A 202 26.63 -21.72 26.64
C LEU A 202 27.81 -22.04 25.69
N THR A 203 27.59 -22.95 24.74
CA THR A 203 28.61 -23.45 23.80
C THR A 203 28.21 -23.18 22.35
N GLY A 204 29.17 -22.84 21.49
CA GLY A 204 28.98 -22.68 20.03
C GLY A 204 29.55 -23.86 19.25
N SER A 205 29.23 -23.95 17.97
CA SER A 205 29.80 -24.92 17.03
C SER A 205 31.18 -24.49 16.52
N GLY A 206 32.01 -25.47 16.16
CA GLY A 206 33.40 -25.31 15.73
C GLY A 206 34.40 -25.65 16.85
N LEU A 207 35.48 -26.36 16.50
CA LEU A 207 36.61 -26.53 17.40
C LEU A 207 37.43 -25.24 17.44
N ARG A 208 37.85 -24.85 18.65
CA ARG A 208 38.73 -23.70 18.86
C ARG A 208 39.90 -24.17 19.74
N ASN A 209 41.11 -23.81 19.34
CA ASN A 209 42.34 -24.12 20.09
C ASN A 209 42.70 -23.03 21.11
N GLY A 210 41.90 -21.96 21.22
CA GLY A 210 42.08 -20.87 22.18
C GLY A 210 41.37 -21.10 23.51
N GLU A 211 41.33 -20.08 24.38
CA GLU A 211 40.75 -20.15 25.75
C GLU A 211 39.33 -20.72 25.79
N THR A 212 38.50 -20.43 24.79
CA THR A 212 37.13 -20.92 24.70
C THR A 212 37.01 -22.43 24.47
N GLY A 213 38.08 -23.09 23.99
CA GLY A 213 38.13 -24.54 23.83
C GLY A 213 38.57 -25.30 25.08
N LYS A 214 39.05 -24.59 26.11
CA LYS A 214 39.55 -25.21 27.33
C LYS A 214 38.41 -25.69 28.24
N THR A 215 38.77 -26.57 29.16
CA THR A 215 37.88 -26.99 30.23
C THR A 215 37.57 -25.82 31.17
N TRP A 216 36.33 -25.74 31.63
CA TRP A 216 35.89 -24.72 32.58
C TRP A 216 35.05 -25.38 33.67
N ARG A 217 35.44 -25.21 34.94
CA ARG A 217 34.81 -25.86 36.11
C ARG A 217 34.60 -27.38 35.94
N GLY A 218 35.57 -28.05 35.32
CA GLY A 218 35.51 -29.49 35.04
C GLY A 218 34.66 -29.89 33.83
N PHE A 219 34.00 -28.93 33.16
CA PHE A 219 33.24 -29.16 31.94
C PHE A 219 34.14 -28.99 30.71
N ASP A 220 34.18 -30.01 29.87
CA ASP A 220 34.87 -30.00 28.58
C ASP A 220 33.85 -29.78 27.45
N PRO A 221 33.88 -28.62 26.75
CA PRO A 221 32.92 -28.32 25.70
C PRO A 221 32.99 -29.32 24.53
N SER A 222 34.16 -29.93 24.28
CA SER A 222 34.32 -30.94 23.23
C SER A 222 33.62 -32.26 23.55
N LYS A 223 33.44 -32.56 24.85
CA LYS A 223 32.71 -33.75 25.34
C LYS A 223 31.21 -33.49 25.50
N ILE A 224 30.80 -32.23 25.60
CA ILE A 224 29.39 -31.82 25.59
C ILE A 224 28.76 -32.06 24.21
N GLY A 225 29.53 -31.86 23.15
CA GLY A 225 29.15 -32.21 21.79
C GLY A 225 30.34 -32.12 20.85
N LYS A 226 30.41 -33.04 19.87
CA LYS A 226 31.54 -33.09 18.94
C LYS A 226 31.69 -31.76 18.22
N GLY A 227 32.87 -31.15 18.38
CA GLY A 227 33.20 -29.89 17.73
C GLY A 227 32.54 -28.67 18.36
N ARG A 228 32.37 -28.62 19.69
CA ARG A 228 31.90 -27.43 20.41
C ARG A 228 33.00 -26.75 21.21
N HIS A 229 32.81 -25.47 21.46
CA HIS A 229 33.63 -24.62 22.34
C HIS A 229 32.71 -23.70 23.16
N TRP A 230 33.18 -23.10 24.25
CA TRP A 230 32.43 -22.09 24.98
C TRP A 230 32.19 -20.84 24.14
N MET A 231 31.00 -20.24 24.21
CA MET A 231 30.73 -18.98 23.49
C MET A 231 31.46 -17.75 24.10
N ARG A 232 32.11 -17.93 25.25
CA ARG A 232 32.80 -16.90 26.03
C ARG A 232 34.07 -17.50 26.63
N THR A 233 35.03 -16.64 27.00
CA THR A 233 36.25 -17.09 27.69
C THR A 233 35.90 -17.62 29.09
N PRO A 234 36.70 -18.52 29.68
CA PRO A 234 36.50 -18.96 31.06
C PRO A 234 36.39 -17.80 32.07
N GLU A 235 37.16 -16.72 31.88
CA GLU A 235 37.09 -15.51 32.71
C GLU A 235 35.71 -14.84 32.62
N ASP A 236 35.18 -14.65 31.41
CA ASP A 236 33.86 -14.06 31.22
C ASP A 236 32.74 -14.99 31.73
N LEU A 237 32.94 -16.31 31.68
CA LEU A 237 32.03 -17.26 32.29
C LEU A 237 31.99 -17.12 33.81
N GLU A 238 33.13 -16.87 34.47
CA GLU A 238 33.16 -16.57 35.91
C GLU A 238 32.43 -15.26 36.24
N LYS A 239 32.56 -14.22 35.42
CA LYS A 239 31.76 -12.98 35.57
C LYS A 239 30.27 -13.26 35.49
N LEU A 240 29.84 -14.07 34.51
CA LEU A 240 28.45 -14.49 34.38
C LEU A 240 27.96 -15.32 35.56
N VAL A 241 28.82 -16.16 36.17
CA VAL A 241 28.48 -16.87 37.41
C VAL A 241 28.25 -15.87 38.54
N ALA A 242 29.14 -14.90 38.72
CA ALA A 242 29.01 -13.87 39.76
C ALA A 242 27.75 -13.01 39.60
N GLU A 243 27.30 -12.78 38.36
CA GLU A 243 26.07 -12.06 38.04
C GLU A 243 24.78 -12.90 38.15
N GLY A 244 24.91 -14.19 38.50
CA GLY A 244 23.80 -15.14 38.59
C GLY A 244 23.25 -15.58 37.23
N ARG A 245 24.00 -15.39 36.14
CA ARG A 245 23.58 -15.63 34.74
C ARG A 245 23.76 -17.06 34.27
N ILE A 246 24.45 -17.92 35.03
CA ILE A 246 24.65 -19.32 34.67
C ILE A 246 23.68 -20.21 35.45
N TYR A 247 23.01 -21.10 34.73
CA TYR A 247 22.21 -22.18 35.30
C TYR A 247 23.06 -23.45 35.41
N PHE A 248 23.15 -23.99 36.62
CA PHE A 248 23.78 -25.28 36.91
C PHE A 248 22.70 -26.33 37.22
N PRO A 249 22.53 -27.37 36.38
CA PRO A 249 21.54 -28.41 36.63
C PRO A 249 21.84 -29.20 37.91
N SER A 250 20.85 -29.37 38.79
CA SER A 250 21.00 -30.03 40.09
C SER A 250 21.25 -31.54 40.01
N LYS A 251 20.85 -32.20 38.91
CA LYS A 251 20.99 -33.65 38.70
C LYS A 251 22.17 -34.01 37.79
N GLY A 252 23.16 -33.13 37.68
CA GLY A 252 24.19 -33.23 36.66
C GLY A 252 23.67 -32.79 35.29
N GLY A 253 24.57 -32.32 34.43
CA GLY A 253 24.23 -31.77 33.13
C GLY A 253 25.12 -30.60 32.74
N VAL A 254 24.86 -30.03 31.57
CA VAL A 254 25.70 -28.99 30.98
C VAL A 254 25.31 -27.61 31.51
N PRO A 255 26.27 -26.81 32.02
CA PRO A 255 26.01 -25.42 32.40
C PRO A 255 25.47 -24.62 31.23
N SER A 256 24.49 -23.79 31.50
CA SER A 256 23.74 -23.10 30.46
C SER A 256 23.52 -21.63 30.83
N LEU A 257 23.31 -20.78 29.82
CA LEU A 257 23.06 -19.36 30.03
C LEU A 257 21.59 -19.13 30.39
N LYS A 258 21.33 -18.39 31.48
CA LYS A 258 20.01 -17.86 31.79
C LYS A 258 19.74 -16.63 30.93
N ARG A 259 18.62 -16.63 30.21
CA ARG A 259 18.09 -15.43 29.54
C ARG A 259 16.75 -15.06 30.15
N TYR A 260 16.65 -13.83 30.63
CA TYR A 260 15.50 -13.34 31.37
C TYR A 260 14.51 -12.61 30.46
N VAL A 261 13.22 -12.73 30.76
CA VAL A 261 12.15 -12.19 29.91
C VAL A 261 12.14 -10.66 29.88
N ASN A 262 12.42 -9.99 31.00
CA ASN A 262 12.41 -8.52 31.05
C ASN A 262 13.62 -7.87 30.35
N GLU A 263 14.62 -8.68 29.94
CA GLU A 263 15.82 -8.22 29.24
C GLU A 263 15.72 -8.41 27.71
N LEU A 264 14.60 -8.96 27.22
CA LEU A 264 14.36 -9.14 25.81
C LEU A 264 14.12 -7.80 25.11
N LYS A 265 14.85 -7.56 24.02
CA LYS A 265 14.72 -6.34 23.21
C LYS A 265 13.61 -6.45 22.14
N GLY A 266 12.99 -7.62 22.00
CA GLY A 266 12.08 -7.99 20.92
C GLY A 266 12.68 -9.00 19.95
N GLN A 267 11.83 -9.56 19.10
CA GLN A 267 12.20 -10.51 18.06
C GLN A 267 12.37 -9.75 16.73
N PRO A 268 13.47 -9.94 15.98
CA PRO A 268 13.56 -9.43 14.62
C PRO A 268 12.36 -9.87 13.78
N ILE A 269 11.78 -8.94 13.03
CA ILE A 269 10.70 -9.27 12.10
C ILE A 269 11.25 -10.25 11.04
N ASP A 270 10.52 -11.33 10.82
CA ASP A 270 10.86 -12.39 9.87
C ASP A 270 10.16 -12.16 8.52
N SER A 271 10.22 -13.15 7.60
CA SER A 271 9.60 -13.08 6.29
C SER A 271 8.11 -13.44 6.25
N ILE A 272 7.50 -13.85 7.38
CA ILE A 272 6.10 -14.28 7.42
C ILE A 272 5.30 -13.19 8.14
N TRP A 273 4.58 -12.38 7.37
CA TRP A 273 3.82 -11.26 7.90
C TRP A 273 2.34 -11.62 7.99
N ASP A 274 1.93 -12.02 9.19
CA ASP A 274 0.54 -12.36 9.52
C ASP A 274 -0.12 -11.37 10.48
N ASP A 275 0.60 -10.30 10.86
CA ASP A 275 0.21 -9.28 11.81
C ASP A 275 -0.31 -7.99 11.15
N ILE A 276 -0.23 -7.89 9.82
CA ILE A 276 -0.70 -6.74 9.04
C ILE A 276 -1.99 -7.12 8.31
N PRO A 277 -3.17 -6.66 8.75
CA PRO A 277 -4.43 -6.98 8.08
C PRO A 277 -4.56 -6.20 6.75
N SER A 278 -5.22 -6.82 5.77
CA SER A 278 -5.65 -6.12 4.54
C SER A 278 -6.82 -5.17 4.81
N LEU A 279 -7.07 -4.25 3.87
CA LEU A 279 -8.12 -3.22 3.96
C LEU A 279 -9.52 -3.77 3.64
N THR A 280 -9.95 -4.81 4.35
CA THR A 280 -11.33 -5.33 4.26
C THR A 280 -12.26 -4.59 5.21
N THR A 281 -13.57 -4.59 4.93
CA THR A 281 -14.61 -3.89 5.72
C THR A 281 -14.59 -4.21 7.21
N PHE A 282 -14.14 -5.42 7.59
CA PHE A 282 -14.08 -5.89 8.99
C PHE A 282 -12.69 -5.82 9.60
N SER A 283 -11.70 -5.31 8.88
CA SER A 283 -10.33 -5.16 9.38
C SER A 283 -10.18 -3.93 10.26
N SER A 284 -9.22 -3.98 11.20
CA SER A 284 -8.82 -2.80 11.97
C SER A 284 -8.24 -1.68 11.09
N ALA A 285 -7.77 -2.03 9.89
CA ALA A 285 -7.21 -1.11 8.90
C ALA A 285 -8.30 -0.47 8.01
N ALA A 286 -9.57 -0.87 8.11
CA ALA A 286 -10.67 -0.37 7.26
C ALA A 286 -10.82 1.15 7.26
N LYS A 287 -10.45 1.83 8.37
CA LYS A 287 -10.49 3.30 8.49
C LYS A 287 -9.57 4.03 7.53
N GLU A 288 -8.53 3.37 7.03
CA GLU A 288 -7.60 3.89 6.04
C GLU A 288 -8.12 3.72 4.61
N SER A 289 -9.14 2.90 4.41
CA SER A 289 -9.62 2.57 3.07
C SER A 289 -10.22 3.80 2.38
N LEU A 290 -9.69 4.10 1.21
CA LEU A 290 -10.24 5.07 0.27
C LEU A 290 -11.30 4.46 -0.63
N GLY A 291 -11.48 3.13 -0.52
CA GLY A 291 -12.25 2.33 -1.46
C GLY A 291 -11.47 1.91 -2.71
N TYR A 292 -10.24 2.39 -2.91
CA TYR A 292 -9.43 1.99 -4.06
C TYR A 292 -9.10 0.48 -4.01
N PRO A 293 -9.35 -0.32 -5.08
CA PRO A 293 -9.46 -1.78 -5.02
C PRO A 293 -8.18 -2.46 -4.59
N THR A 294 -7.07 -1.88 -5.03
CA THR A 294 -5.73 -2.43 -4.84
C THR A 294 -4.96 -1.68 -3.75
N GLN A 295 -5.64 -0.84 -2.95
CA GLN A 295 -4.98 -0.12 -1.87
C GLN A 295 -4.34 -1.10 -0.89
N LYS A 296 -3.03 -0.94 -0.71
CA LYS A 296 -2.28 -1.61 0.35
C LYS A 296 -2.37 -0.80 1.66
N PRO A 297 -2.35 -1.44 2.83
CA PRO A 297 -2.39 -0.75 4.12
C PRO A 297 -1.08 -0.02 4.41
N LEU A 298 -1.14 1.15 5.05
CA LEU A 298 0.05 1.94 5.41
C LEU A 298 1.04 1.14 6.26
N ALA A 299 0.57 0.28 7.17
CA ALA A 299 1.44 -0.53 8.02
C ALA A 299 2.38 -1.45 7.21
N LEU A 300 1.93 -1.93 6.05
CA LEU A 300 2.76 -2.76 5.16
C LEU A 300 3.90 -1.94 4.56
N LEU A 301 3.58 -0.77 4.01
CA LEU A 301 4.56 0.11 3.36
C LEU A 301 5.47 0.76 4.39
N ASP A 302 4.96 1.11 5.57
CA ASP A 302 5.73 1.63 6.68
C ASP A 302 6.86 0.67 7.09
N ARG A 303 6.56 -0.63 7.17
CA ARG A 303 7.54 -1.67 7.49
C ARG A 303 8.61 -1.77 6.41
N ILE A 304 8.22 -1.83 5.14
CA ILE A 304 9.16 -1.89 4.01
C ILE A 304 10.06 -0.64 4.00
N ILE A 305 9.48 0.55 4.13
CA ILE A 305 10.19 1.83 4.06
C ILE A 305 11.11 2.02 5.27
N LYS A 306 10.67 1.67 6.48
CA LYS A 306 11.53 1.73 7.68
C LYS A 306 12.70 0.79 7.58
N ALA A 307 12.45 -0.45 7.13
CA ALA A 307 13.49 -1.45 6.98
C ALA A 307 14.52 -1.02 5.93
N SER A 308 14.13 -0.53 4.76
CA SER A 308 15.05 -0.35 3.63
C SER A 308 15.36 1.09 3.22
N SER A 309 15.08 2.08 4.09
CA SER A 309 15.47 3.47 3.86
C SER A 309 15.65 4.25 5.17
N ASN A 310 16.37 5.37 5.09
CA ASN A 310 16.56 6.34 6.16
C ASN A 310 15.76 7.63 5.89
N PRO A 311 15.56 8.50 6.90
CA PRO A 311 15.01 9.82 6.65
C PRO A 311 15.76 10.56 5.54
N ASN A 312 15.01 11.24 4.67
CA ASN A 312 15.47 11.93 3.46
C ASN A 312 15.92 11.05 2.27
N ASP A 313 15.96 9.73 2.41
CA ASP A 313 16.16 8.83 1.26
C ASP A 313 14.98 8.93 0.29
N ILE A 314 15.22 8.57 -0.98
CA ILE A 314 14.23 8.70 -2.06
C ILE A 314 13.54 7.35 -2.29
N VAL A 315 12.22 7.35 -2.09
CA VAL A 315 11.34 6.20 -2.34
C VAL A 315 10.64 6.38 -3.69
N LEU A 316 10.76 5.42 -4.60
CA LEU A 316 10.07 5.43 -5.89
C LEU A 316 9.00 4.34 -5.92
N ASP A 317 7.80 4.73 -6.33
CA ASP A 317 6.73 3.82 -6.69
C ASP A 317 6.25 4.11 -8.11
N ALA A 318 6.57 3.20 -9.02
CA ALA A 318 6.29 3.32 -10.45
C ALA A 318 4.94 2.71 -10.87
N PHE A 319 4.17 2.15 -9.92
CA PHE A 319 2.83 1.61 -10.11
C PHE A 319 1.92 2.13 -8.99
N CYS A 320 1.86 3.46 -8.88
CA CYS A 320 1.60 4.09 -7.60
C CYS A 320 0.14 4.03 -7.14
N GLY A 321 -0.81 3.90 -8.07
CA GLY A 321 -2.24 3.75 -7.79
C GLY A 321 -2.76 4.86 -6.89
N CYS A 322 -3.18 4.51 -5.67
CA CYS A 322 -3.69 5.48 -4.68
C CYS A 322 -2.60 6.06 -3.75
N GLY A 323 -1.32 5.79 -4.02
CA GLY A 323 -0.20 6.48 -3.38
C GLY A 323 0.09 6.06 -1.94
N THR A 324 -0.20 4.81 -1.54
CA THR A 324 0.10 4.35 -0.18
C THR A 324 1.60 4.46 0.14
N ALA A 325 2.47 4.07 -0.80
CA ALA A 325 3.92 4.15 -0.61
C ALA A 325 4.40 5.61 -0.42
N LEU A 326 3.83 6.55 -1.15
CA LEU A 326 4.15 7.98 -1.07
C LEU A 326 3.72 8.59 0.27
N VAL A 327 2.49 8.29 0.72
CA VAL A 327 1.99 8.75 2.02
C VAL A 327 2.84 8.18 3.16
N SER A 328 3.19 6.89 3.09
CA SER A 328 4.09 6.27 4.06
C SER A 328 5.47 6.93 4.05
N ALA A 329 6.07 7.13 2.87
CA ALA A 329 7.36 7.80 2.72
C ALA A 329 7.34 9.21 3.32
N GLU A 330 6.33 10.02 3.01
CA GLU A 330 6.20 11.38 3.54
C GLU A 330 6.04 11.39 5.07
N ASN A 331 5.15 10.57 5.61
CA ASN A 331 4.92 10.46 7.06
C ASN A 331 6.18 10.02 7.81
N LEU A 332 7.02 9.24 7.15
CA LEU A 332 8.28 8.76 7.67
C LEU A 332 9.45 9.72 7.39
N GLY A 333 9.22 10.86 6.75
CA GLY A 333 10.22 11.88 6.48
C GLY A 333 11.20 11.51 5.37
N ARG A 334 10.78 10.69 4.40
CA ARG A 334 11.51 10.36 3.18
C ARG A 334 11.11 11.32 2.05
N GLN A 335 11.93 11.37 1.01
CA GLN A 335 11.55 11.96 -0.28
C GLN A 335 10.87 10.87 -1.12
N TRP A 336 10.03 11.25 -2.07
CA TRP A 336 9.27 10.27 -2.85
C TRP A 336 9.06 10.71 -4.30
N ILE A 337 8.87 9.73 -5.17
CA ILE A 337 8.46 9.92 -6.57
C ILE A 337 7.37 8.89 -6.86
N GLY A 338 6.23 9.34 -7.37
CA GLY A 338 5.14 8.46 -7.81
C GLY A 338 4.94 8.56 -9.30
N ILE A 339 4.72 7.43 -9.97
CA ILE A 339 4.34 7.38 -11.38
C ILE A 339 3.09 6.52 -11.52
N ASP A 340 2.10 7.03 -12.23
CA ASP A 340 0.93 6.26 -12.63
C ASP A 340 0.42 6.74 -14.00
N ILE A 341 -0.03 5.82 -14.83
CA ILE A 341 -0.56 6.15 -16.16
C ILE A 341 -1.96 6.78 -16.08
N SER A 342 -2.69 6.53 -14.98
CA SER A 342 -4.04 7.02 -14.79
C SER A 342 -4.04 8.43 -14.20
N PRO A 343 -4.61 9.43 -14.91
CA PRO A 343 -4.81 10.77 -14.34
C PRO A 343 -5.68 10.73 -13.09
N THR A 344 -6.63 9.78 -13.03
CA THR A 344 -7.48 9.59 -11.87
C THR A 344 -6.66 9.12 -10.67
N ALA A 345 -5.79 8.11 -10.84
CA ALA A 345 -4.84 7.67 -9.82
C ALA A 345 -4.03 8.85 -9.27
N CYS A 346 -3.45 9.65 -10.18
CA CYS A 346 -2.67 10.84 -9.84
C CYS A 346 -3.44 11.86 -8.98
N ARG A 347 -4.72 12.09 -9.26
CA ARG A 347 -5.56 12.98 -8.44
C ARG A 347 -5.93 12.37 -7.09
N VAL A 348 -6.20 11.06 -7.01
CA VAL A 348 -6.39 10.38 -5.71
C VAL A 348 -5.17 10.59 -4.83
N MET A 349 -3.98 10.36 -5.40
CA MET A 349 -2.71 10.51 -4.70
C MET A 349 -2.51 11.93 -4.20
N ALA A 350 -2.71 12.92 -5.07
CA ALA A 350 -2.58 14.33 -4.73
C ALA A 350 -3.52 14.71 -3.57
N LYS A 351 -4.80 14.30 -3.64
CA LYS A 351 -5.78 14.53 -2.56
C LYS A 351 -5.34 13.86 -1.26
N ARG A 352 -4.92 12.60 -1.33
CA ARG A 352 -4.48 11.83 -0.16
C ARG A 352 -3.28 12.49 0.53
N LEU A 353 -2.31 12.99 -0.24
CA LEU A 353 -1.15 13.71 0.31
C LEU A 353 -1.55 15.04 0.97
N ARG A 354 -2.54 15.76 0.42
CA ARG A 354 -3.08 16.96 1.05
C ARG A 354 -3.79 16.65 2.37
N ASP A 355 -4.69 15.67 2.37
CA ASP A 355 -5.55 15.38 3.51
C ASP A 355 -4.83 14.66 4.64
N VAL A 356 -3.96 13.69 4.31
CA VAL A 356 -3.28 12.83 5.29
C VAL A 356 -1.97 13.46 5.75
N CYS A 357 -1.18 13.98 4.81
CA CYS A 357 0.16 14.51 5.11
C CYS A 357 0.17 16.03 5.30
N GLY A 358 -0.93 16.74 4.99
CA GLY A 358 -0.99 18.20 5.08
C GLY A 358 -0.11 18.92 4.04
N MET A 359 0.32 18.22 2.99
CA MET A 359 1.13 18.82 1.92
C MET A 359 0.28 19.72 1.03
N ARG A 360 0.92 20.62 0.27
CA ARG A 360 0.22 21.47 -0.72
C ARG A 360 0.77 21.22 -2.12
N GLU A 361 -0.14 21.06 -3.08
CA GLU A 361 0.18 21.03 -4.51
C GLU A 361 0.44 22.48 -4.97
N ASP A 362 1.70 22.91 -4.98
CA ASP A 362 2.08 24.28 -5.31
C ASP A 362 3.55 24.33 -5.74
N GLU A 363 3.81 24.91 -6.91
CA GLU A 363 5.13 25.01 -7.53
C GLU A 363 6.14 25.78 -6.65
N LYS A 364 5.71 26.87 -5.99
CA LYS A 364 6.61 27.69 -5.15
C LYS A 364 6.95 26.98 -3.85
N LEU A 365 5.97 26.33 -3.23
CA LEU A 365 6.17 25.53 -2.03
C LEU A 365 7.01 24.28 -2.31
N TRP A 366 6.78 23.64 -3.46
CA TRP A 366 7.57 22.49 -3.90
C TRP A 366 9.05 22.85 -4.06
N ARG A 367 9.37 23.98 -4.73
CA ARG A 367 10.77 24.44 -4.92
C ARG A 367 11.54 24.65 -3.60
N ILE A 368 10.83 24.95 -2.51
CA ILE A 368 11.44 25.13 -1.18
C ILE A 368 11.29 23.88 -0.28
N GLY A 369 10.89 22.74 -0.83
CA GLY A 369 10.74 21.48 -0.09
C GLY A 369 9.57 21.45 0.90
N ARG A 370 8.51 22.23 0.64
CA ARG A 370 7.30 22.33 1.50
C ARG A 370 6.00 22.00 0.78
N GLY A 371 6.08 21.65 -0.50
CA GLY A 371 4.95 21.22 -1.32
C GLY A 371 5.30 20.02 -2.18
N PHE A 372 4.36 19.65 -3.02
CA PHE A 372 4.54 18.67 -4.09
C PHE A 372 3.94 19.22 -5.38
N ILE A 373 4.16 18.53 -6.48
CA ILE A 373 3.60 18.88 -7.79
C ILE A 373 3.13 17.62 -8.53
N VAL A 374 2.16 17.81 -9.40
CA VAL A 374 1.75 16.80 -10.39
C VAL A 374 2.20 17.29 -11.77
N ARG A 375 2.86 16.41 -12.54
CA ARG A 375 3.37 16.68 -13.89
C ARG A 375 2.65 15.80 -14.91
N ASP A 376 2.68 16.24 -16.16
CA ASP A 376 2.27 15.47 -17.35
C ASP A 376 0.81 14.98 -17.35
N LEU A 377 -0.08 15.68 -16.65
CA LEU A 377 -1.51 15.41 -16.76
C LEU A 377 -1.97 15.68 -18.20
N PRO A 378 -2.68 14.74 -18.84
CA PRO A 378 -2.85 14.74 -20.28
C PRO A 378 -3.75 15.86 -20.82
N TRP A 379 -4.62 16.47 -20.01
CA TRP A 379 -5.60 17.45 -20.51
C TRP A 379 -5.88 18.62 -19.55
N THR A 380 -5.77 19.85 -20.08
CA THR A 380 -6.29 21.08 -19.47
C THR A 380 -7.78 21.30 -19.84
N LEU A 381 -8.46 22.25 -19.17
CA LEU A 381 -9.83 22.67 -19.53
C LEU A 381 -9.96 23.01 -21.02
N GLU A 382 -8.98 23.73 -21.57
CA GLU A 382 -8.96 24.15 -22.97
C GLU A 382 -8.75 22.98 -23.93
N GLN A 383 -7.99 21.96 -23.54
CA GLN A 383 -7.81 20.79 -24.38
C GLN A 383 -9.05 19.88 -24.32
N LEU A 384 -9.69 19.72 -23.15
CA LEU A 384 -10.93 18.95 -23.00
C LEU A 384 -12.11 19.54 -23.78
N SER A 385 -12.14 20.85 -24.03
CA SER A 385 -13.18 21.45 -24.87
C SER A 385 -12.97 21.18 -26.36
N LYS A 386 -11.79 20.68 -26.77
CA LYS A 386 -11.39 20.50 -28.17
C LYS A 386 -11.25 19.04 -28.61
N ILE A 387 -11.23 18.08 -27.69
CA ILE A 387 -11.21 16.64 -28.04
C ILE A 387 -12.52 16.19 -28.69
N PRO A 388 -12.53 15.10 -29.48
CA PRO A 388 -13.76 14.55 -30.06
C PRO A 388 -14.86 14.31 -29.00
N PRO A 389 -16.15 14.59 -29.30
CA PRO A 389 -17.23 14.47 -28.32
C PRO A 389 -17.32 13.11 -27.61
N PHE A 390 -17.14 12.02 -28.36
CA PHE A 390 -17.15 10.67 -27.80
C PHE A 390 -15.95 10.41 -26.85
N GLU A 391 -14.78 10.99 -27.14
CA GLU A 391 -13.62 10.90 -26.25
C GLU A 391 -13.82 11.74 -24.99
N PHE A 392 -14.47 12.90 -25.09
CA PHE A 392 -14.85 13.72 -23.95
C PHE A 392 -15.91 13.06 -23.07
N GLU A 393 -16.92 12.44 -23.68
CA GLU A 393 -17.93 11.64 -22.98
C GLU A 393 -17.27 10.51 -22.19
N ASN A 394 -16.40 9.73 -22.84
CA ASN A 394 -15.63 8.68 -22.18
C ASN A 394 -14.78 9.23 -21.03
N TRP A 395 -14.06 10.33 -21.27
CA TRP A 395 -13.25 10.97 -20.23
C TRP A 395 -14.10 11.41 -19.04
N ALA A 396 -15.23 12.08 -19.26
CA ALA A 396 -16.08 12.59 -18.19
C ALA A 396 -16.74 11.45 -17.41
N VAL A 397 -17.25 10.43 -18.11
CA VAL A 397 -17.84 9.24 -17.48
C VAL A 397 -16.80 8.50 -16.64
N ILE A 398 -15.60 8.29 -17.19
CA ILE A 398 -14.48 7.68 -16.46
C ILE A 398 -14.06 8.56 -15.29
N ALA A 399 -14.02 9.88 -15.45
CA ALA A 399 -13.63 10.80 -14.37
C ALA A 399 -14.63 10.72 -13.20
N LEU A 400 -15.93 10.67 -13.49
CA LEU A 400 -16.99 10.47 -12.49
C LEU A 400 -17.05 9.04 -11.94
N GLY A 401 -16.62 8.07 -12.73
CA GLY A 401 -16.56 6.67 -12.33
C GLY A 401 -17.68 5.80 -12.76
N GLY A 402 -18.38 6.23 -13.78
CA GLY A 402 -19.22 5.33 -14.53
C GLY A 402 -18.44 4.44 -15.48
N ILE A 403 -19.19 3.50 -16.03
CA ILE A 403 -18.80 2.70 -17.17
C ILE A 403 -19.35 3.41 -18.42
N PRO A 404 -18.49 3.85 -19.36
CA PRO A 404 -18.95 4.44 -20.61
C PRO A 404 -19.56 3.39 -21.53
N ASN A 405 -20.39 3.83 -22.48
CA ASN A 405 -20.96 2.93 -23.48
C ASN A 405 -19.87 2.44 -24.46
N LYS A 406 -19.94 1.16 -24.85
CA LYS A 406 -18.91 0.50 -25.69
C LYS A 406 -18.91 0.96 -27.16
N ALA A 407 -19.98 1.60 -27.62
CA ALA A 407 -20.13 2.14 -28.96
C ALA A 407 -21.10 3.32 -28.93
N GLN A 408 -20.98 4.24 -29.90
CA GLN A 408 -21.91 5.34 -30.11
C GLN A 408 -23.21 4.79 -30.73
N VAL A 409 -23.99 4.07 -29.94
CA VAL A 409 -25.32 3.60 -30.32
C VAL A 409 -26.36 4.61 -29.84
N GLY A 410 -27.57 4.55 -30.39
CA GLY A 410 -28.67 5.47 -30.08
C GLY A 410 -29.18 5.28 -28.65
N ASP A 411 -28.39 5.68 -27.66
CA ASP A 411 -28.59 5.31 -26.25
C ASP A 411 -29.54 6.27 -25.51
N MET A 412 -30.37 6.98 -26.29
CA MET A 412 -31.52 7.75 -25.82
C MET A 412 -31.20 8.69 -24.62
N GLY A 413 -29.99 9.27 -24.61
CA GLY A 413 -29.56 10.30 -23.65
C GLY A 413 -28.73 9.84 -22.44
N ILE A 414 -28.15 8.63 -22.45
CA ILE A 414 -27.28 8.12 -21.37
C ILE A 414 -25.90 7.82 -21.94
N ASP A 415 -24.87 8.51 -21.46
CA ASP A 415 -23.48 8.38 -21.95
C ASP A 415 -22.65 7.44 -21.08
N GLY A 416 -23.09 7.21 -19.84
CA GLY A 416 -22.46 6.27 -18.92
C GLY A 416 -23.36 5.89 -17.74
N ARG A 417 -22.93 4.88 -16.98
CA ARG A 417 -23.69 4.39 -15.82
C ARG A 417 -22.78 4.21 -14.62
N ILE A 418 -23.20 4.67 -13.45
CA ILE A 418 -22.51 4.40 -12.18
C ILE A 418 -23.31 3.39 -11.35
N TYR A 419 -22.64 2.42 -10.73
CA TYR A 419 -23.28 1.34 -9.97
C TYR A 419 -22.94 1.47 -8.47
N PRO A 420 -23.90 1.85 -7.60
CA PRO A 420 -23.69 1.94 -6.15
C PRO A 420 -23.69 0.55 -5.49
N VAL A 421 -22.87 0.39 -4.46
CA VAL A 421 -22.61 -0.93 -3.82
C VAL A 421 -23.65 -1.35 -2.81
N SER A 422 -24.53 -0.46 -2.34
CA SER A 422 -25.62 -0.81 -1.41
C SER A 422 -26.71 -1.69 -2.04
N ALA A 423 -26.67 -1.87 -3.36
CA ALA A 423 -27.57 -2.75 -4.11
C ALA A 423 -27.19 -4.21 -3.88
N THR A 424 -27.67 -4.78 -2.77
CA THR A 424 -27.52 -6.22 -2.50
C THR A 424 -28.33 -6.98 -3.56
N PRO A 425 -27.77 -7.96 -4.30
CA PRO A 425 -28.56 -8.74 -5.24
C PRO A 425 -29.66 -9.48 -4.47
N LYS A 426 -30.93 -9.23 -4.79
CA LYS A 426 -32.01 -10.13 -4.36
C LYS A 426 -31.84 -11.42 -5.14
N LYS A 427 -31.40 -12.49 -4.48
CA LYS A 427 -31.45 -13.85 -5.03
C LYS A 427 -32.89 -14.15 -5.48
N LYS A 428 -33.11 -14.27 -6.79
CA LYS A 428 -34.12 -15.14 -7.36
C LYS A 428 -33.40 -16.13 -8.28
N GLU A 429 -33.77 -17.40 -8.18
CA GLU A 429 -33.29 -18.44 -9.08
C GLU A 429 -33.90 -18.25 -10.47
N GLY A 430 -33.05 -18.35 -11.49
CA GLY A 430 -33.44 -18.32 -12.90
C GLY A 430 -33.13 -16.98 -13.57
N GLU A 431 -32.14 -17.02 -14.48
CA GLU A 431 -31.64 -15.92 -15.32
C GLU A 431 -30.89 -14.77 -14.60
N LEU A 432 -29.76 -14.37 -15.20
CA LEU A 432 -28.84 -13.34 -14.72
C LEU A 432 -29.46 -11.94 -14.86
N ASP A 433 -30.40 -11.59 -13.98
CA ASP A 433 -30.84 -10.20 -13.83
C ASP A 433 -29.75 -9.38 -13.11
N PHE A 434 -28.98 -8.62 -13.90
CA PHE A 434 -27.93 -7.75 -13.42
C PHE A 434 -28.49 -6.60 -12.55
N MET A 435 -27.85 -6.38 -11.39
CA MET A 435 -27.86 -5.19 -10.52
C MET A 435 -28.80 -4.04 -10.94
N ASP A 436 -30.05 -4.07 -10.46
CA ASP A 436 -31.13 -3.13 -10.83
C ASP A 436 -30.96 -1.69 -10.29
N VAL A 437 -29.86 -1.40 -9.61
CA VAL A 437 -29.56 -0.08 -9.05
C VAL A 437 -28.30 0.48 -9.72
N TRP A 438 -28.49 1.55 -10.49
CA TRP A 438 -27.44 2.33 -11.13
C TRP A 438 -27.91 3.77 -11.34
N TYR A 439 -26.97 4.68 -11.57
CA TYR A 439 -27.19 6.11 -11.78
C TYR A 439 -26.74 6.49 -13.20
N PRO A 440 -27.63 7.07 -14.03
CA PRO A 440 -27.26 7.53 -15.35
C PRO A 440 -26.31 8.72 -15.26
N ILE A 441 -25.33 8.75 -16.17
CA ILE A 441 -24.53 9.92 -16.47
C ILE A 441 -24.92 10.41 -17.85
N GLN A 442 -25.20 11.71 -17.96
CA GLN A 442 -25.24 12.40 -19.25
C GLN A 442 -24.14 13.46 -19.30
N VAL A 443 -23.41 13.50 -20.39
CA VAL A 443 -22.29 14.39 -20.64
C VAL A 443 -22.62 15.27 -21.85
N LYS A 444 -22.40 16.57 -21.71
CA LYS A 444 -22.51 17.52 -22.80
C LYS A 444 -21.24 18.35 -22.92
N GLN A 445 -20.49 18.12 -23.99
CA GLN A 445 -19.33 18.93 -24.38
C GLN A 445 -19.78 20.29 -24.95
N LYS A 446 -20.33 21.15 -24.10
CA LYS A 446 -20.77 22.50 -24.47
C LYS A 446 -20.39 23.48 -23.38
N GLU A 447 -20.13 24.72 -23.78
CA GLU A 447 -19.73 25.78 -22.86
C GLU A 447 -20.75 26.01 -21.76
N LYS A 448 -22.05 25.94 -22.08
CA LYS A 448 -23.12 26.19 -21.10
C LYS A 448 -24.37 25.36 -21.37
N THR A 449 -24.85 24.66 -20.33
CA THR A 449 -26.08 23.85 -20.36
C THR A 449 -27.35 24.67 -20.12
N GLY A 450 -28.33 24.50 -21.01
CA GLY A 450 -29.65 25.12 -20.92
C GLY A 450 -30.70 24.20 -20.29
N ARG A 451 -31.87 24.78 -20.00
CA ARG A 451 -33.06 24.06 -19.53
C ARG A 451 -33.46 22.86 -20.42
N PRO A 452 -33.49 22.97 -21.77
CA PRO A 452 -33.96 21.86 -22.62
C PRO A 452 -33.13 20.57 -22.48
N ASP A 453 -31.84 20.71 -22.16
CA ASP A 453 -30.97 19.56 -21.96
C ASP A 453 -31.26 18.83 -20.64
N ILE A 454 -31.57 19.60 -19.59
CA ILE A 454 -32.01 19.04 -18.31
C ILE A 454 -33.38 18.40 -18.47
N ASP A 455 -34.33 19.04 -19.17
CA ASP A 455 -35.65 18.46 -19.48
C ASP A 455 -35.52 17.10 -20.17
N SER A 456 -34.60 16.98 -21.13
CA SER A 456 -34.29 15.71 -21.80
C SER A 456 -33.74 14.66 -20.82
N PHE A 457 -32.89 15.06 -19.87
CA PHE A 457 -32.35 14.14 -18.87
C PHE A 457 -33.39 13.73 -17.82
N GLU A 458 -34.32 14.62 -17.47
CA GLU A 458 -35.46 14.30 -16.62
C GLU A 458 -36.34 13.23 -17.26
N ALA A 459 -36.61 13.34 -18.56
CA ALA A 459 -37.33 12.31 -19.31
C ALA A 459 -36.60 10.95 -19.23
N VAL A 460 -35.27 10.94 -19.30
CA VAL A 460 -34.44 9.73 -19.12
C VAL A 460 -34.56 9.19 -17.70
N MET A 461 -34.41 10.04 -16.68
CA MET A 461 -34.54 9.68 -15.26
C MET A 461 -35.92 9.12 -14.91
N MET A 462 -36.97 9.63 -15.56
CA MET A 462 -38.34 9.15 -15.39
C MET A 462 -38.57 7.84 -16.14
N ARG A 463 -38.10 7.73 -17.39
CA ARG A 463 -38.23 6.51 -18.21
C ARG A 463 -37.53 5.31 -17.58
N GLU A 464 -36.31 5.52 -17.09
CA GLU A 464 -35.47 4.47 -16.49
C GLU A 464 -35.74 4.25 -14.99
N ASP A 465 -36.69 5.01 -14.42
CA ASP A 465 -37.02 5.05 -12.99
C ASP A 465 -35.82 5.17 -12.03
N ARG A 466 -34.95 6.15 -12.28
CA ARG A 466 -33.71 6.34 -11.50
C ARG A 466 -33.87 7.42 -10.44
N THR A 467 -33.34 7.16 -9.23
CA THR A 467 -33.48 8.07 -8.08
C THR A 467 -32.40 9.14 -8.01
N LYS A 468 -31.24 8.88 -8.62
CA LYS A 468 -30.11 9.81 -8.71
C LYS A 468 -29.46 9.69 -10.09
N GLY A 469 -29.01 10.82 -10.65
CA GLY A 469 -28.28 10.88 -11.92
C GLY A 469 -27.27 12.04 -11.93
N PHE A 470 -26.28 11.96 -12.79
CA PHE A 470 -25.20 12.94 -12.92
C PHE A 470 -25.23 13.60 -14.28
N PHE A 471 -25.11 14.92 -14.30
CA PHE A 471 -25.08 15.69 -15.55
C PHE A 471 -23.77 16.47 -15.62
N VAL A 472 -22.99 16.26 -16.68
CA VAL A 472 -21.67 16.90 -16.87
C VAL A 472 -21.72 17.93 -17.99
N SER A 473 -21.19 19.13 -17.74
CA SER A 473 -21.01 20.17 -18.76
C SER A 473 -19.87 21.13 -18.39
N PHE A 474 -19.49 22.10 -19.23
CA PHE A 474 -18.49 23.10 -18.84
C PHE A 474 -19.09 24.17 -17.89
N ASP A 475 -20.36 24.54 -18.08
CA ASP A 475 -21.11 25.46 -17.22
C ASP A 475 -22.63 25.15 -17.28
N PHE A 476 -23.42 25.73 -16.37
CA PHE A 476 -24.87 25.62 -16.33
C PHE A 476 -25.54 27.01 -16.33
N SER A 477 -26.65 27.15 -17.04
CA SER A 477 -27.50 28.36 -16.96
C SER A 477 -28.35 28.36 -15.70
N ASP A 478 -28.77 29.54 -15.26
CA ASP A 478 -29.71 29.67 -14.12
C ASP A 478 -31.02 28.94 -14.38
N GLY A 479 -31.47 28.89 -15.63
CA GLY A 479 -32.63 28.11 -16.05
C GLY A 479 -32.43 26.60 -15.88
N ALA A 480 -31.26 26.08 -16.22
CA ALA A 480 -30.92 24.67 -16.00
C ALA A 480 -30.87 24.33 -14.50
N MET A 481 -30.23 25.19 -13.69
CA MET A 481 -30.14 24.98 -12.23
C MET A 481 -31.51 25.07 -11.55
N SER A 482 -32.37 26.00 -11.99
CA SER A 482 -33.74 26.14 -11.50
C SER A 482 -34.60 24.92 -11.84
N GLU A 483 -34.40 24.34 -13.04
CA GLU A 483 -35.13 23.15 -13.45
C GLU A 483 -34.71 21.91 -12.65
N ILE A 484 -33.40 21.69 -12.42
CA ILE A 484 -32.90 20.62 -11.53
C ILE A 484 -33.57 20.68 -10.14
N GLN A 485 -33.68 21.89 -9.56
CA GLN A 485 -34.35 22.07 -8.27
C GLN A 485 -35.88 21.83 -8.35
N SER A 486 -36.52 22.26 -9.44
CA SER A 486 -37.93 22.02 -9.74
C SER A 486 -38.22 20.51 -9.85
N PHE A 487 -37.38 19.76 -10.56
CA PHE A 487 -37.48 18.31 -10.69
C PHE A 487 -37.37 17.61 -9.35
N PHE A 488 -36.36 17.94 -8.54
CA PHE A 488 -36.21 17.35 -7.21
C PHE A 488 -37.45 17.57 -6.34
N LYS A 489 -38.04 18.77 -6.36
CA LYS A 489 -39.27 19.08 -5.61
C LYS A 489 -40.49 18.31 -6.10
N LYS A 490 -40.60 18.04 -7.40
CA LYS A 490 -41.75 17.36 -8.02
C LYS A 490 -41.67 15.84 -7.92
N SER A 491 -40.49 15.27 -8.15
CA SER A 491 -40.30 13.83 -8.32
C SER A 491 -39.60 13.15 -7.13
N GLY A 492 -38.91 13.92 -6.28
CA GLY A 492 -38.03 13.39 -5.24
C GLY A 492 -36.73 12.76 -5.78
N LYS A 493 -36.47 12.84 -7.09
CA LYS A 493 -35.28 12.31 -7.76
C LYS A 493 -34.22 13.39 -7.90
N SER A 494 -32.95 13.06 -7.70
CA SER A 494 -31.84 14.03 -7.67
C SER A 494 -31.01 14.01 -8.95
N ILE A 495 -30.81 15.16 -9.58
CA ILE A 495 -29.80 15.36 -10.63
C ILE A 495 -28.66 16.16 -10.03
N ILE A 496 -27.43 15.64 -10.12
CA ILE A 496 -26.21 16.31 -9.63
C ILE A 496 -25.50 16.97 -10.81
N PRO A 497 -25.53 18.30 -10.93
CA PRO A 497 -24.80 19.02 -11.97
C PRO A 497 -23.31 19.12 -11.60
N LEU A 498 -22.44 18.71 -12.52
CA LEU A 498 -20.99 18.76 -12.36
C LEU A 498 -20.36 19.49 -13.55
N THR A 499 -19.59 20.53 -13.26
CA THR A 499 -18.81 21.20 -14.29
C THR A 499 -17.53 20.40 -14.61
N VAL A 500 -16.99 20.53 -15.81
CA VAL A 500 -15.64 20.00 -16.14
C VAL A 500 -14.60 20.57 -15.17
N LYS A 501 -14.80 21.82 -14.76
CA LYS A 501 -13.99 22.44 -13.72
C LYS A 501 -14.17 21.75 -12.37
N ASP A 502 -15.40 21.39 -11.96
CA ASP A 502 -15.62 20.59 -10.75
C ASP A 502 -14.88 19.23 -10.82
N ILE A 503 -14.83 18.65 -12.03
CA ILE A 503 -14.11 17.39 -12.32
C ILE A 503 -12.58 17.58 -12.26
N LEU A 504 -12.05 18.69 -12.74
CA LEU A 504 -10.61 18.97 -12.80
C LEU A 504 -10.02 19.60 -11.52
N ASP A 505 -10.79 20.46 -10.85
CA ASP A 505 -10.40 21.25 -9.67
C ASP A 505 -10.86 20.60 -8.35
N GLU A 506 -11.32 19.34 -8.39
CA GLU A 506 -11.69 18.53 -7.23
C GLU A 506 -12.81 19.07 -6.31
N GLN A 507 -13.69 19.97 -6.77
CA GLN A 507 -14.91 20.34 -6.00
C GLN A 507 -15.96 19.21 -5.94
N ILE A 508 -15.78 18.16 -6.74
CA ILE A 508 -16.61 16.95 -6.75
C ILE A 508 -16.81 16.34 -5.36
N ALA A 509 -15.77 16.26 -4.52
CA ALA A 509 -15.87 15.59 -3.21
C ALA A 509 -16.87 16.29 -2.26
N TYR A 510 -17.13 17.58 -2.43
CA TYR A 510 -18.14 18.33 -1.69
C TYR A 510 -19.56 18.22 -2.27
N LYS A 511 -19.69 17.93 -3.58
CA LYS A 511 -20.98 17.82 -4.29
C LYS A 511 -21.50 16.37 -4.39
N LEU A 512 -20.62 15.39 -4.20
CA LEU A 512 -20.96 13.96 -4.17
C LEU A 512 -21.37 13.45 -2.78
N ALA A 513 -20.99 14.17 -1.71
CA ALA A 513 -21.47 13.97 -0.34
C ALA A 513 -22.94 14.40 -0.22
#